data_AF-A0A1A9C7T9-F1
#
_entry.id   AF-A0A1A9C7T9-F1
#
_cell.length_a   1.000
_cell.length_b   1.000
_cell.length_c   1.000
_cell.angle_alpha   90.00
_cell.angle_beta   90.00
_cell.angle_gamma   90.00
#
_symmetry.space_group_name_H-M   'P 1'
#
loop_
_entity.id
_entity.type
_entity.pdbx_description
1 polymer ?
#
loop_
_entity_poly.entity_id
_entity_poly.type
_entity_poly.pdbx_seq_one_letter_code
_entity_poly.pdbx_strand_id
1 'polypeptide(L)'
;MVANLGRGNAFVIVERIDDEADGDWYVQVWLRNDNTYQLEFRDGTAAEHYQTRTISQEKVTAALSGWAEGRPEWKDAFMWNNISAFLADAD
;
A
#
# COMPACT_ATOMS: atom_id res chain seq x y z
N MET A 1 -2.18 -8.18 12.56
CA MET A 1 -3.30 -8.80 11.82
C MET A 1 -4.13 -7.69 11.21
N VAL A 2 -4.27 -7.65 9.88
CA VAL A 2 -5.22 -6.76 9.20
C VAL A 2 -6.57 -7.49 9.16
N ALA A 3 -7.61 -6.87 9.71
CA ALA A 3 -8.93 -7.47 9.86
C ALA A 3 -10.03 -6.46 9.51
N ASN A 4 -11.25 -6.95 9.24
CA ASN A 4 -12.44 -6.14 9.01
C ASN A 4 -12.42 -5.20 7.78
N LEU A 5 -11.56 -5.48 6.78
CA LEU A 5 -11.71 -4.88 5.44
C LEU A 5 -13.02 -5.35 4.81
N GLY A 6 -13.89 -4.41 4.44
CA GLY A 6 -15.22 -4.70 3.91
C GLY A 6 -15.87 -3.43 3.35
N ARG A 7 -17.06 -3.54 2.74
CA ARG A 7 -17.70 -2.38 2.06
C ARG A 7 -17.92 -1.14 2.94
N GLY A 8 -18.04 -1.30 4.27
CA GLY A 8 -18.15 -0.18 5.21
C GLY A 8 -16.81 0.40 5.68
N ASN A 9 -15.72 -0.36 5.55
CA ASN A 9 -14.35 -0.01 5.95
C ASN A 9 -13.40 -0.51 4.85
N ALA A 10 -13.49 0.12 3.67
CA ALA A 10 -12.92 -0.45 2.46
C ALA A 10 -11.40 -0.31 2.39
N PHE A 11 -10.80 0.53 3.22
CA PHE A 11 -9.37 0.81 3.18
C PHE A 11 -8.71 0.75 4.56
N VAL A 12 -7.43 0.42 4.55
CA VAL A 12 -6.51 0.51 5.70
C VAL A 12 -5.24 1.18 5.20
N ILE A 13 -4.74 2.15 5.96
CA ILE A 13 -3.46 2.82 5.73
C ILE A 13 -2.60 2.59 6.97
N VAL A 14 -1.34 2.22 6.76
CA VAL A 14 -0.32 2.15 7.80
C VAL A 14 0.79 3.11 7.40
N GLU A 15 1.10 4.06 8.27
CA GLU A 15 2.06 5.13 8.03
C GLU A 15 3.19 5.04 9.06
N ARG A 16 4.42 5.32 8.64
CA ARG A 16 5.56 5.47 9.54
C ARG A 16 5.58 6.92 10.00
N ILE A 17 5.41 7.11 11.30
CA ILE A 17 5.55 8.41 11.95
C ILE A 17 6.99 8.47 12.47
N ASP A 18 7.83 9.22 11.78
CA ASP A 18 9.16 9.60 12.22
C ASP A 18 9.25 11.12 12.23
N ASP A 19 9.29 11.71 13.42
CA ASP A 19 9.22 13.16 13.63
C ASP A 19 10.42 13.91 13.01
N GLU A 20 11.48 13.19 12.64
CA GLU A 20 12.73 13.76 12.11
C GLU A 20 12.88 13.59 10.59
N ALA A 21 12.00 12.82 9.92
CA ALA A 21 12.12 12.51 8.49
C ALA A 21 11.13 13.33 7.65
N ASP A 22 11.65 14.16 6.74
CA ASP A 22 10.83 14.80 5.69
C ASP A 22 10.44 13.75 4.63
N GLY A 23 9.14 13.42 4.56
CA GLY A 23 8.59 12.56 3.51
C GLY A 23 7.39 11.74 3.95
N ASP A 24 6.82 11.00 3.00
CA ASP A 24 5.64 10.16 3.20
C ASP A 24 6.00 8.68 3.04
N TRP A 25 5.96 7.91 4.12
CA TRP A 25 6.14 6.46 4.10
C TRP A 25 4.88 5.75 4.57
N TYR A 26 4.14 5.19 3.62
CA TYR A 26 2.94 4.43 3.95
C TYR A 26 2.77 3.20 3.06
N VAL A 27 1.99 2.26 3.57
CA VAL A 27 1.36 1.19 2.79
C VAL A 27 -0.16 1.28 2.97
N GLN A 28 -0.90 1.20 1.88
CA GLN A 28 -2.36 1.27 1.88
C GLN A 28 -2.94 0.07 1.14
N VAL A 29 -3.99 -0.51 1.70
CA VAL A 29 -4.86 -1.45 1.01
C VAL A 29 -6.25 -0.87 0.84
N TRP A 30 -6.85 -1.08 -0.33
CA TRP A 30 -8.26 -0.81 -0.60
C TRP A 30 -8.92 -2.04 -1.21
N LEU A 31 -9.96 -2.58 -0.56
CA LEU A 31 -10.90 -3.53 -1.15
C LEU A 31 -11.84 -2.81 -2.13
N ARG A 32 -11.63 -3.06 -3.42
CA ARG A 32 -12.38 -2.49 -4.54
C ARG A 32 -13.75 -3.16 -4.69
N ASN A 33 -14.66 -2.49 -5.42
CA ASN A 33 -16.02 -2.97 -5.66
C ASN A 33 -16.07 -4.26 -6.49
N ASP A 34 -15.02 -4.54 -7.27
CA ASP A 34 -14.84 -5.76 -8.05
C ASP A 34 -14.26 -6.92 -7.21
N ASN A 35 -14.20 -6.77 -5.88
CA ASN A 35 -13.60 -7.71 -4.93
C ASN A 35 -12.09 -7.95 -5.14
N THR A 36 -11.40 -7.02 -5.80
CA THR A 36 -9.93 -7.01 -5.84
C THR A 36 -9.38 -6.15 -4.70
N TYR A 37 -8.21 -6.53 -4.20
CA TYR A 37 -7.40 -5.68 -3.33
C TYR A 37 -6.47 -4.85 -4.22
N GLN A 38 -6.54 -3.53 -4.04
CA GLN A 38 -5.50 -2.63 -4.49
C GLN A 38 -4.55 -2.39 -3.32
N LEU A 39 -3.27 -2.65 -3.53
CA LEU A 39 -2.22 -2.37 -2.56
C LEU A 39 -1.31 -1.28 -3.16
N GLU A 40 -1.02 -0.28 -2.35
CA GLU A 40 -0.18 0.85 -2.69
C GLU A 40 0.87 1.09 -1.61
N PHE A 41 1.99 1.67 -2.00
CA PHE A 41 2.94 2.24 -1.04
C PHE A 41 3.60 3.48 -1.60
N ARG A 42 4.06 4.33 -0.69
CA ARG A 42 4.94 5.46 -0.98
C ARG A 42 6.23 5.30 -0.19
N ASP A 43 7.35 5.54 -0.86
CA ASP A 43 8.70 5.47 -0.27
C ASP A 43 9.33 6.87 -0.22
N GLY A 44 8.84 7.68 0.72
CA GLY A 44 9.36 9.01 1.06
C GLY A 44 8.89 10.13 0.13
N THR A 45 8.81 9.91 -1.18
CA THR A 45 8.47 10.96 -2.14
C THR A 45 7.28 10.60 -3.03
N ALA A 46 6.62 11.61 -3.59
CA ALA A 46 5.54 11.42 -4.55
C ALA A 46 5.97 10.70 -5.84
N ALA A 47 7.26 10.80 -6.22
CA ALA A 47 7.83 10.08 -7.37
C ALA A 47 7.95 8.56 -7.11
N GLU A 48 8.13 8.18 -5.85
CA GLU A 48 8.28 6.81 -5.39
C GLU A 48 6.95 6.25 -4.88
N HIS A 49 5.91 6.34 -5.72
CA HIS A 49 4.56 5.85 -5.42
C HIS A 49 4.19 4.70 -6.35
N TYR A 50 3.87 3.56 -5.76
CA TYR A 50 3.67 2.31 -6.47
C TYR A 50 2.32 1.66 -6.14
N GLN A 51 1.79 0.92 -7.11
CA GLN A 51 0.51 0.21 -6.99
C GLN A 51 0.57 -1.19 -7.60
N THR A 52 -0.16 -2.11 -6.99
CA THR A 52 -0.49 -3.42 -7.56
C THR A 52 -1.95 -3.80 -7.27
N ARG A 53 -2.44 -4.84 -7.95
CA ARG A 53 -3.77 -5.43 -7.71
C ARG A 53 -3.68 -6.93 -7.55
N THR A 54 -4.47 -7.47 -6.64
CA THR A 54 -4.54 -8.92 -6.40
C THR A 54 -5.91 -9.33 -5.88
N ILE A 55 -6.25 -10.61 -6.03
CA ILE A 55 -7.39 -11.24 -5.35
C ILE A 55 -6.98 -11.95 -4.06
N SER A 56 -5.67 -12.05 -3.78
CA SER A 56 -5.17 -12.81 -2.64
C SER A 56 -5.09 -11.93 -1.39
N GLN A 57 -6.04 -12.13 -0.47
CA GLN A 57 -6.03 -11.50 0.85
C GLN A 57 -4.79 -11.89 1.68
N GLU A 58 -4.34 -13.14 1.53
CA GLU A 58 -3.15 -13.65 2.23
C GLU A 58 -1.90 -12.86 1.85
N LYS A 59 -1.65 -12.68 0.54
CA LYS A 59 -0.51 -11.89 0.06
C LYS A 59 -0.56 -10.44 0.55
N VAL A 60 -1.74 -9.83 0.54
CA VAL A 60 -1.95 -8.46 1.05
C VAL A 60 -1.64 -8.38 2.54
N THR A 61 -2.13 -9.33 3.33
CA THR A 61 -1.91 -9.35 4.78
C THR A 61 -0.43 -9.56 5.12
N ALA A 62 0.24 -10.44 4.38
CA ALA A 62 1.68 -10.68 4.53
C ALA A 62 2.50 -9.43 4.20
N ALA A 63 2.18 -8.73 3.10
CA ALA A 63 2.88 -7.51 2.72
C ALA A 63 2.67 -6.36 3.70
N LEU A 64 1.44 -6.12 4.16
CA LEU A 64 1.15 -5.12 5.20
C LEU A 64 1.92 -5.40 6.50
N SER A 65 1.93 -6.66 6.94
CA SER A 65 2.65 -7.05 8.17
C SER A 65 4.17 -6.93 7.98
N GLY A 66 4.70 -7.40 6.84
CA GLY A 66 6.13 -7.30 6.51
C GLY A 66 6.61 -5.86 6.42
N TRP A 67 5.83 -4.97 5.80
CA TRP A 67 6.15 -3.53 5.75
C TRP A 67 6.19 -2.90 7.14
N ALA A 68 5.19 -3.20 7.98
CA ALA A 68 5.12 -2.69 9.35
C ALA A 68 6.29 -3.20 10.21
N GLU A 69 6.75 -4.42 9.96
CA GLU A 69 7.92 -5.02 10.62
C GLU A 69 9.27 -4.59 10.01
N GLY A 70 9.26 -3.83 8.91
CA GLY A 70 10.48 -3.37 8.22
C GLY A 70 11.22 -4.46 7.43
N ARG A 71 10.55 -5.54 7.07
CA ARG A 71 11.13 -6.68 6.34
C ARG A 71 11.21 -6.41 4.84
N PRO A 72 12.38 -6.24 4.21
CA PRO A 72 12.49 -5.75 2.82
C PRO A 72 11.79 -6.63 1.77
N GLU A 73 11.62 -7.92 2.02
CA GLU A 73 10.98 -8.90 1.14
C GLU A 73 9.46 -8.73 1.03
N TRP A 74 8.85 -7.83 1.81
CA TRP A 74 7.41 -7.59 1.85
C TRP A 74 6.80 -7.27 0.46
N LYS A 75 7.62 -6.71 -0.44
CA LYS A 75 7.22 -6.29 -1.79
C LYS A 75 7.40 -7.36 -2.87
N ASP A 76 8.12 -8.45 -2.59
CA ASP A 76 8.60 -9.39 -3.61
C ASP A 76 7.48 -10.26 -4.21
N ALA A 77 6.35 -10.40 -3.49
CA ALA A 77 5.21 -11.20 -3.93
C ALA A 77 4.38 -10.56 -5.06
N PHE A 78 4.74 -9.34 -5.48
CA PHE A 78 3.97 -8.51 -6.40
C PHE A 78 4.83 -7.91 -7.51
N MET A 79 4.17 -7.68 -8.65
CA MET A 79 4.66 -6.77 -9.67
C MET A 79 4.05 -5.39 -9.41
N TRP A 80 4.93 -4.40 -9.23
CA TRP A 80 4.54 -3.04 -8.89
C TRP A 80 4.60 -2.13 -10.11
N ASN A 81 3.58 -1.29 -10.24
CA ASN A 81 3.56 -0.23 -11.25
C ASN A 81 3.82 1.08 -10.53
N ASN A 82 4.80 1.85 -11.00
CA ASN A 82 4.96 3.23 -10.53
C ASN A 82 3.78 4.06 -11.07
N ILE A 83 3.08 4.76 -10.18
CA ILE A 83 1.88 5.55 -10.52
C ILE A 83 2.06 7.05 -10.34
N SER A 84 3.28 7.51 -10.04
CA SER A 84 3.57 8.92 -9.79
C SER A 84 3.14 9.83 -10.93
N ALA A 85 3.41 9.44 -12.18
CA ALA A 85 3.03 10.22 -13.36
C ALA A 85 1.51 10.39 -13.52
N PHE A 86 0.72 9.37 -13.16
CA PHE A 86 -0.76 9.45 -13.26
C PHE A 86 -1.38 10.36 -12.21
N LEU A 87 -0.67 10.59 -11.09
CA LEU A 87 -1.13 11.44 -10.01
C LEU A 87 -0.69 12.90 -10.20
N ALA A 88 0.44 13.15 -10.87
CA ALA A 88 0.90 14.49 -11.20
C ALA A 88 -0.05 15.26 -12.14
N ASP A 89 -0.80 14.55 -12.98
CA ASP A 89 -1.81 15.14 -13.88
C ASP A 89 -3.19 15.32 -13.21
N ALA A 90 -3.34 14.93 -11.93
CA ALA A 90 -4.62 14.96 -11.21
C ALA A 90 -4.76 16.14 -10.21
N ASP A 91 -3.72 16.98 -10.08
CA ASP A 91 -3.68 18.21 -9.24
C ASP A 91 -4.01 19.49 -10.03
#